data_AF-A0A1V0TK86-F1
#
_entry.id   AF-A0A1V0TK86-F1
#
_cell.length_a   1.000
_cell.length_b   1.000
_cell.length_c   1.000
_cell.angle_alpha   90.00
_cell.angle_beta   90.00
_cell.angle_gamma   90.00
#
_symmetry.space_group_name_H-M   'P 1'
#
loop_
_entity.id
_entity.type
_entity.pdbx_description
1 polymer ?
#
loop_
_entity_poly.entity_id
_entity_poly.type
_entity_poly.pdbx_seq_one_letter_code
_entity_poly.pdbx_strand_id
1 'polypeptide(L)'
;MGRTPHIVSDVMTQTVVAVGRDARFKEIVETMAQWKVSALPVLEGEGRVIGVVSEADLLPKEEYRGSDPERLEQLRRLDDTRKASALTAGELMTTPAFTVHAGATIAQAARMMAHASVKRLPVVDAAGMLQGIVSRADLLKVFLRSDEELAEEIRRDIIRHVFAVAHEDMQVTVENGVAMLSGHMSNTSLIPLAARLIRAVEGVVDVTFDVTGPTPVGARSAHTSSPEAGADLTGRA
;
A
#
# COMPACT_ATOMS: atom_id res chain seq x y z
N MET A 1 -0.80 -25.33 -5.73
CA MET A 1 -0.47 -24.03 -6.39
C MET A 1 -1.70 -23.15 -6.21
N GLY A 2 -1.60 -22.02 -5.52
CA GLY A 2 -2.79 -21.21 -5.21
C GLY A 2 -2.47 -20.02 -4.33
N ARG A 3 -1.74 -19.06 -4.90
CA ARG A 3 -1.69 -17.65 -4.49
C ARG A 3 -1.04 -16.92 -5.64
N THR A 4 -1.85 -16.39 -6.54
CA THR A 4 -1.36 -15.39 -7.48
C THR A 4 -1.56 -14.07 -6.77
N PRO A 5 -0.49 -13.41 -6.28
CA PRO A 5 -0.64 -12.09 -5.67
C PRO A 5 -1.28 -11.14 -6.69
N HIS A 6 -2.13 -10.23 -6.24
CA HIS A 6 -2.67 -9.18 -7.09
C HIS A 6 -1.51 -8.38 -7.67
N ILE A 7 -1.57 -8.24 -8.98
CA ILE A 7 -0.56 -7.55 -9.75
C ILE A 7 -1.06 -6.18 -10.16
N VAL A 8 -0.13 -5.32 -10.58
CA VAL A 8 -0.42 -3.96 -11.01
C VAL A 8 -1.49 -3.93 -12.10
N SER A 9 -1.50 -4.88 -13.03
CA SER A 9 -2.53 -4.93 -14.08
C SER A 9 -3.96 -5.11 -13.56
N ASP A 10 -4.15 -5.64 -12.35
CA ASP A 10 -5.47 -5.86 -11.76
C ASP A 10 -6.11 -4.55 -11.29
N VAL A 11 -5.29 -3.52 -11.02
CA VAL A 11 -5.75 -2.26 -10.41
C VAL A 11 -5.39 -1.01 -11.22
N MET A 12 -4.47 -1.11 -12.17
CA MET A 12 -4.01 0.03 -12.97
C MET A 12 -5.11 0.61 -13.86
N THR A 13 -5.00 1.91 -14.14
CA THR A 13 -5.79 2.56 -15.19
C THR A 13 -5.07 2.40 -16.52
N GLN A 14 -5.74 1.80 -17.51
CA GLN A 14 -5.17 1.58 -18.87
C GLN A 14 -5.30 2.81 -19.77
N THR A 15 -6.39 3.58 -19.63
CA THR A 15 -6.58 4.82 -20.39
C THR A 15 -5.81 5.94 -19.72
N VAL A 16 -4.57 6.17 -20.17
CA VAL A 16 -3.69 7.17 -19.59
C VAL A 16 -3.60 8.39 -20.50
N VAL A 17 -3.81 9.56 -19.91
CA VAL A 17 -3.52 10.83 -20.55
C VAL A 17 -2.07 11.19 -20.25
N ALA A 18 -1.32 11.52 -21.29
CA ALA A 18 0.10 11.84 -21.21
C ALA A 18 0.40 13.04 -22.12
N VAL A 19 1.56 13.67 -21.90
CA VAL A 19 2.03 14.83 -22.68
C VAL A 19 3.38 14.54 -23.29
N GLY A 20 3.68 15.17 -24.42
CA GLY A 20 5.03 15.14 -25.00
C GLY A 20 6.01 16.00 -24.19
N ARG A 21 7.31 15.71 -24.30
CA ARG A 21 8.37 16.49 -23.63
C ARG A 21 8.31 18.00 -23.88
N ASP A 22 7.86 18.42 -25.06
CA ASP A 22 7.82 19.83 -25.47
C ASP A 22 6.47 20.51 -25.17
N ALA A 23 5.52 19.79 -24.56
CA ALA A 23 4.22 20.33 -24.17
C ALA A 23 4.39 21.52 -23.22
N ARG A 24 3.63 22.59 -23.47
CA ARG A 24 3.82 23.85 -22.73
C ARG A 24 3.12 23.82 -21.38
N PHE A 25 3.59 24.64 -20.44
CA PHE A 25 3.00 24.77 -19.10
C PHE A 25 1.46 24.89 -19.12
N LYS A 26 0.90 25.74 -19.99
CA LYS A 26 -0.57 25.92 -20.09
C LYS A 26 -1.27 24.64 -20.55
N GLU A 27 -0.72 23.98 -21.55
CA GLU A 27 -1.24 22.72 -22.08
C GLU A 27 -1.22 21.61 -21.01
N ILE A 28 -0.17 21.54 -20.19
CA ILE A 28 -0.09 20.61 -19.05
C ILE A 28 -1.23 20.87 -18.06
N VAL A 29 -1.43 22.13 -17.66
CA VAL A 29 -2.48 22.54 -16.71
C VAL A 29 -3.88 22.27 -17.29
N GLU A 30 -4.11 22.64 -18.55
CA GLU A 30 -5.36 22.39 -19.26
C GLU A 30 -5.67 20.90 -19.34
N THR A 31 -4.67 20.08 -19.65
CA THR A 31 -4.80 18.61 -19.71
C THR A 31 -5.13 18.04 -18.32
N MET A 32 -4.41 18.46 -17.27
CA MET A 32 -4.70 18.03 -15.89
C MET A 32 -6.13 18.38 -15.47
N ALA A 33 -6.57 19.61 -15.76
CA ALA A 33 -7.91 20.10 -15.41
C ALA A 33 -9.02 19.38 -16.19
N GLN A 34 -8.85 19.22 -17.51
CA GLN A 34 -9.83 18.57 -18.38
C GLN A 34 -10.07 17.11 -17.96
N TRP A 35 -8.99 16.38 -17.67
CA TRP A 35 -9.05 14.96 -17.34
C TRP A 35 -9.15 14.68 -15.84
N LYS A 36 -9.16 15.74 -15.01
CA LYS A 36 -9.24 15.67 -13.54
C LYS A 36 -8.14 14.78 -12.94
N VAL A 37 -6.92 14.94 -13.45
CA VAL A 37 -5.73 14.20 -13.00
C VAL A 37 -4.68 15.14 -12.46
N SER A 38 -4.01 14.77 -11.37
CA SER A 38 -3.01 15.62 -10.70
C SER A 38 -1.55 15.37 -11.13
N ALA A 39 -1.34 14.55 -12.15
CA ALA A 39 -0.04 14.31 -12.77
C ALA A 39 -0.18 13.52 -14.08
N LEU A 40 0.79 13.72 -14.97
CA LEU A 40 0.84 13.20 -16.33
C LEU A 40 2.21 12.55 -16.58
N PRO A 41 2.27 11.34 -17.18
CA PRO A 41 3.50 10.84 -17.77
C PRO A 41 3.96 11.78 -18.90
N VAL A 42 5.28 11.94 -19.01
CA VAL A 42 5.91 12.64 -20.12
C VAL A 42 6.52 11.63 -21.07
N LEU A 43 6.14 11.73 -22.35
CA LEU A 43 6.53 10.81 -23.40
C LEU A 43 7.54 11.43 -24.38
N GLU A 44 8.37 10.57 -24.96
CA GLU A 44 9.26 10.90 -26.06
C GLU A 44 9.18 9.86 -27.18
N GLY A 45 9.42 10.30 -28.41
CA GLY A 45 9.39 9.45 -29.59
C GLY A 45 8.03 8.77 -29.78
N GLU A 46 8.05 7.45 -29.94
CA GLU A 46 6.85 6.64 -30.22
C GLU A 46 5.99 6.32 -28.98
N GLY A 47 6.25 6.96 -27.84
CA GLY A 47 5.47 6.75 -26.61
C GLY A 47 6.25 6.18 -25.42
N ARG A 48 7.58 6.36 -25.41
CA ARG A 48 8.44 5.94 -24.30
C ARG A 48 8.28 6.90 -23.13
N VAL A 49 8.11 6.38 -21.91
CA VAL A 49 8.01 7.21 -20.71
C VAL A 49 9.39 7.71 -20.30
N ILE A 50 9.58 9.04 -20.26
CA ILE A 50 10.86 9.68 -19.88
C ILE A 50 10.81 10.44 -18.55
N GLY A 51 9.61 10.77 -18.08
CA GLY A 51 9.40 11.50 -16.83
C GLY A 51 7.94 11.54 -16.41
N VAL A 52 7.68 12.22 -15.29
CA VAL A 52 6.34 12.52 -14.79
C VAL A 52 6.29 13.98 -14.35
N VAL A 53 5.24 14.71 -14.75
CA VAL A 53 4.93 16.06 -14.23
C VAL A 53 3.67 15.95 -13.38
N SER A 54 3.74 16.46 -12.16
CA SER A 54 2.64 16.54 -11.20
C SER A 54 2.30 17.98 -10.84
N GLU A 55 1.16 18.20 -10.19
CA GLU A 55 0.80 19.51 -9.64
C GLU A 55 1.93 20.09 -8.76
N ALA A 56 2.62 19.25 -7.98
CA ALA A 56 3.73 19.67 -7.13
C ALA A 56 4.90 20.24 -7.93
N ASP A 57 5.08 19.82 -9.18
CA ASP A 57 6.12 20.35 -10.07
C ASP A 57 5.73 21.72 -10.68
N LEU A 58 4.44 22.06 -10.67
CA LEU A 58 3.90 23.32 -11.20
C LEU A 58 3.84 24.42 -10.14
N LEU A 59 3.69 24.06 -8.86
CA LEU A 59 3.56 25.00 -7.74
C LEU A 59 4.72 26.00 -7.59
N PRO A 60 6.00 25.62 -7.82
CA PRO A 60 7.11 26.57 -7.69
C PRO A 60 6.93 27.83 -8.55
N LYS A 61 6.21 27.73 -9.69
CA LYS A 61 5.94 28.87 -10.56
C LYS A 61 5.06 29.93 -9.91
N GLU A 62 4.16 29.54 -9.02
CA GLU A 62 3.34 30.46 -8.22
C GLU A 62 4.09 30.91 -6.95
N GLU A 63 4.84 30.02 -6.30
CA GLU A 63 5.60 30.33 -5.08
C GLU A 63 6.62 31.46 -5.27
N TYR A 64 7.24 31.54 -6.46
CA TYR A 64 8.22 32.56 -6.81
C TYR A 64 7.64 33.70 -7.67
N ARG A 65 6.31 33.87 -7.73
CA ARG A 65 5.71 35.03 -8.43
C ARG A 65 6.06 36.33 -7.72
N GLY A 66 6.87 37.15 -8.37
CA GLY A 66 7.15 38.53 -7.93
C GLY A 66 8.19 38.64 -6.79
N SER A 67 8.87 37.56 -6.45
CA SER A 67 9.98 37.53 -5.50
C SER A 67 11.16 36.76 -6.08
N ASP A 68 12.35 37.35 -6.05
CA ASP A 68 13.58 36.60 -6.26
C ASP A 68 13.93 35.91 -4.93
N PRO A 69 13.98 34.57 -4.88
CA PRO A 69 14.32 33.89 -3.64
C PRO A 69 15.70 34.30 -3.15
N GLU A 70 15.84 34.53 -1.84
CA GLU A 70 17.13 34.83 -1.24
C GLU A 70 18.15 33.74 -1.56
N ARG A 71 19.41 34.13 -1.76
CA ARG A 71 20.50 33.26 -2.25
C ARG A 71 20.69 31.97 -1.43
N LEU A 72 20.27 31.96 -0.16
CA LEU A 72 20.34 30.81 0.75
C LEU A 72 19.18 29.82 0.55
N GLU A 73 17.98 30.29 0.18
CA GLU A 73 16.85 29.42 -0.17
C GLU A 73 17.05 28.74 -1.53
N GLN A 74 17.62 29.47 -2.50
CA GLN A 74 17.99 28.91 -3.82
C GLN A 74 18.93 27.71 -3.71
N LEU A 75 19.88 27.73 -2.76
CA LEU A 75 20.83 26.63 -2.54
C LEU A 75 20.18 25.38 -1.94
N ARG A 76 19.08 25.52 -1.20
CA ARG A 76 18.37 24.40 -0.56
C ARG A 76 17.33 23.73 -1.48
N ARG A 77 16.89 24.43 -2.53
CA ARG A 77 15.85 24.01 -3.48
C ARG A 77 16.20 24.36 -4.93
N LEU A 78 17.36 23.86 -5.37
CA LEU A 78 17.86 24.08 -6.74
C LEU A 78 16.85 23.62 -7.79
N ASP A 79 16.15 22.50 -7.54
CA ASP A 79 15.13 21.96 -8.45
C ASP A 79 13.89 22.86 -8.52
N ASP A 80 13.41 23.40 -7.40
CA ASP A 80 12.22 24.27 -7.39
C ASP A 80 12.49 25.59 -8.10
N THR A 81 13.71 26.14 -7.94
CA THR A 81 14.12 27.37 -8.64
C THR A 81 14.19 27.14 -10.16
N ARG A 82 14.69 25.97 -10.61
CA ARG A 82 14.68 25.60 -12.04
C ARG A 82 13.23 25.46 -12.56
N LYS A 83 12.37 24.75 -11.82
CA LYS A 83 10.96 24.54 -12.18
C LYS A 83 10.15 25.83 -12.20
N ALA A 84 10.47 26.81 -11.37
CA ALA A 84 9.85 28.14 -11.38
C ALA A 84 9.98 28.84 -12.74
N SER A 85 11.13 28.67 -13.40
CA SER A 85 11.41 29.23 -14.73
C SER A 85 10.95 28.34 -15.89
N ALA A 86 10.55 27.09 -15.62
CA ALA A 86 10.27 26.10 -16.64
C ALA A 86 9.00 26.42 -17.45
N LEU A 87 9.08 26.13 -18.75
CA LEU A 87 8.03 26.43 -19.74
C LEU A 87 7.46 25.16 -20.36
N THR A 88 8.20 24.05 -20.31
CA THR A 88 7.85 22.78 -20.95
C THR A 88 7.77 21.60 -19.98
N ALA A 89 7.09 20.53 -20.38
CA ALA A 89 6.99 19.31 -19.60
C ALA A 89 8.36 18.70 -19.29
N GLY A 90 9.28 18.69 -20.25
CA GLY A 90 10.63 18.17 -20.08
C GLY A 90 11.48 18.93 -19.05
N GLU A 91 11.23 20.23 -18.88
CA GLU A 91 11.89 21.07 -17.87
C GLU A 91 11.25 20.93 -16.47
N LEU A 92 9.95 20.64 -16.42
CA LEU A 92 9.18 20.49 -15.18
C LEU A 92 9.27 19.08 -14.59
N MET A 93 9.43 18.06 -15.44
CA MET A 93 9.27 16.67 -15.03
C MET A 93 10.32 16.21 -14.04
N THR A 94 9.92 15.29 -13.17
CA THR A 94 10.88 14.43 -12.48
C THR A 94 11.39 13.38 -13.48
N THR A 95 12.71 13.32 -13.64
CA THR A 95 13.41 12.41 -14.55
C THR A 95 14.65 11.81 -13.89
N PRO A 96 14.97 10.51 -14.11
CA PRO A 96 14.20 9.54 -14.89
C PRO A 96 12.86 9.18 -14.22
N ALA A 97 11.87 8.80 -15.01
CA ALA A 97 10.60 8.33 -14.46
C ALA A 97 10.79 7.06 -13.61
N PHE A 98 10.21 7.05 -12.41
CA PHE A 98 9.99 5.80 -11.68
C PHE A 98 8.80 5.08 -12.29
N THR A 99 9.04 3.95 -12.95
CA THR A 99 8.03 3.14 -13.65
C THR A 99 7.89 1.76 -13.01
N VAL A 100 6.81 1.05 -13.34
CA VAL A 100 6.56 -0.32 -12.87
C VAL A 100 6.07 -1.19 -14.02
N HIS A 101 6.27 -2.50 -13.95
CA HIS A 101 5.70 -3.43 -14.92
C HIS A 101 4.32 -3.92 -14.50
N ALA A 102 3.46 -4.24 -15.47
CA ALA A 102 2.10 -4.71 -15.25
C ALA A 102 2.03 -6.00 -14.40
N GLY A 103 3.03 -6.87 -14.50
CA GLY A 103 3.14 -8.10 -13.71
C GLY A 103 3.78 -7.95 -12.33
N ALA A 104 4.17 -6.74 -11.92
CA ALA A 104 4.68 -6.51 -10.56
C ALA A 104 3.55 -6.65 -9.54
N THR A 105 3.86 -7.10 -8.33
CA THR A 105 2.86 -7.19 -7.26
C THR A 105 2.48 -5.80 -6.74
N ILE A 106 1.26 -5.67 -6.21
CA ILE A 106 0.81 -4.43 -5.55
C ILE A 106 1.77 -4.02 -4.43
N ALA A 107 2.28 -4.98 -3.66
CA ALA A 107 3.27 -4.71 -2.62
C ALA A 107 4.62 -4.19 -3.16
N GLN A 108 5.07 -4.67 -4.33
CA GLN A 108 6.25 -4.11 -5.00
C GLN A 108 6.01 -2.66 -5.43
N ALA A 109 4.88 -2.39 -6.09
CA ALA A 109 4.51 -1.03 -6.50
C ALA A 109 4.39 -0.07 -5.31
N ALA A 110 3.78 -0.51 -4.20
CA ALA A 110 3.65 0.27 -2.97
C ALA A 110 5.02 0.64 -2.39
N ARG A 111 5.95 -0.33 -2.31
CA ARG A 111 7.32 -0.07 -1.86
C ARG A 111 8.05 0.92 -2.76
N MET A 112 7.91 0.78 -4.08
CA MET A 112 8.50 1.72 -5.04
C MET A 112 7.97 3.14 -4.84
N MET A 113 6.65 3.31 -4.66
CA MET A 113 6.04 4.61 -4.37
C MET A 113 6.53 5.22 -3.06
N ALA A 114 6.71 4.40 -2.02
CA ALA A 114 7.22 4.85 -0.72
C ALA A 114 8.68 5.30 -0.81
N HIS A 115 9.55 4.47 -1.40
CA HIS A 115 10.97 4.78 -1.53
C HIS A 115 11.24 5.99 -2.42
N ALA A 116 10.56 6.08 -3.57
CA ALA A 116 10.71 7.22 -4.49
C ALA A 116 9.89 8.45 -4.05
N SER A 117 9.13 8.37 -2.96
CA SER A 117 8.21 9.43 -2.50
C SER A 117 7.21 9.91 -3.56
N VAL A 118 6.87 9.05 -4.52
CA VAL A 118 5.90 9.35 -5.58
C VAL A 118 4.51 8.85 -5.22
N LYS A 119 3.48 9.52 -5.76
CA LYS A 119 2.06 9.16 -5.53
C LYS A 119 1.50 8.21 -6.60
N ARG A 120 2.22 8.05 -7.70
CA ARG A 120 1.82 7.22 -8.84
C ARG A 120 3.04 6.74 -9.61
N LEU A 121 2.87 5.65 -10.34
CA LEU A 121 3.88 5.05 -11.20
C LEU A 121 3.25 4.83 -12.59
N PRO A 122 3.87 5.34 -13.67
CA PRO A 122 3.56 4.87 -15.02
C PRO A 122 3.86 3.37 -15.11
N VAL A 123 2.93 2.62 -15.67
CA VAL A 123 3.08 1.20 -15.97
C VAL A 123 3.63 1.08 -17.37
N VAL A 124 4.72 0.34 -17.54
CA VAL A 124 5.42 0.21 -18.82
C VAL A 124 5.67 -1.24 -19.21
N ASP A 125 5.80 -1.47 -20.51
CA ASP A 125 6.27 -2.75 -21.05
C ASP A 125 7.80 -2.91 -20.94
N ALA A 126 8.33 -4.00 -21.51
CA ALA A 126 9.77 -4.27 -21.51
C ALA A 126 10.60 -3.25 -22.30
N ALA A 127 10.01 -2.53 -23.25
CA ALA A 127 10.65 -1.47 -24.03
C ALA A 127 10.53 -0.08 -23.37
N GLY A 128 9.78 0.04 -22.27
CA GLY A 128 9.53 1.30 -21.58
C GLY A 128 8.35 2.11 -22.15
N MET A 129 7.50 1.46 -22.94
CA MET A 129 6.31 2.07 -23.54
C MET A 129 5.17 2.11 -22.53
N LEU A 130 4.43 3.22 -22.50
CA LEU A 130 3.33 3.41 -21.56
C LEU A 130 2.19 2.41 -21.82
N GLN A 131 1.85 1.60 -20.83
CA GLN A 131 0.71 0.68 -20.84
C GLN A 131 -0.41 1.08 -19.87
N GLY A 132 -0.10 1.90 -18.87
CA GLY A 132 -1.04 2.23 -17.81
C GLY A 132 -0.47 3.19 -16.79
N ILE A 133 -1.25 3.51 -15.77
CA ILE A 133 -0.80 4.24 -14.59
C ILE A 133 -1.44 3.64 -13.35
N VAL A 134 -0.68 3.56 -12.27
CA VAL A 134 -1.19 3.10 -10.97
C VAL A 134 -0.90 4.16 -9.92
N SER A 135 -1.92 4.55 -9.16
CA SER A 135 -1.84 5.50 -8.05
C SER A 135 -1.90 4.77 -6.69
N ARG A 136 -1.55 5.48 -5.60
CA ARG A 136 -1.74 4.94 -4.24
C ARG A 136 -3.18 4.53 -3.97
N ALA A 137 -4.16 5.28 -4.48
CA ALA A 137 -5.58 4.94 -4.33
C ALA A 137 -5.93 3.63 -5.04
N ASP A 138 -5.34 3.37 -6.22
CA ASP A 138 -5.53 2.11 -6.95
C ASP A 138 -4.98 0.92 -6.17
N LEU A 139 -3.80 1.07 -5.55
CA LEU A 139 -3.19 0.02 -4.72
C LEU A 139 -4.04 -0.31 -3.47
N LEU A 140 -4.87 0.63 -3.00
CA LEU A 140 -5.76 0.41 -1.84
C LEU A 140 -7.06 -0.31 -2.21
N LYS A 141 -7.39 -0.47 -3.49
CA LYS A 141 -8.63 -1.15 -3.92
C LYS A 141 -8.73 -2.60 -3.43
N VAL A 142 -7.61 -3.26 -3.11
CA VAL A 142 -7.60 -4.61 -2.51
C VAL A 142 -8.32 -4.69 -1.17
N PHE A 143 -8.47 -3.57 -0.45
CA PHE A 143 -9.22 -3.51 0.80
C PHE A 143 -10.73 -3.27 0.60
N LEU A 144 -11.18 -3.12 -0.65
CA LEU A 144 -12.61 -3.04 -0.98
C LEU A 144 -13.24 -4.41 -1.25
N ARG A 145 -12.45 -5.49 -1.11
CA ARG A 145 -12.93 -6.87 -1.16
C ARG A 145 -13.94 -7.11 -0.05
N SER A 146 -14.96 -7.90 -0.36
CA SER A 146 -15.98 -8.23 0.65
C SER A 146 -15.41 -9.18 1.71
N ASP A 147 -15.95 -9.08 2.92
CA ASP A 147 -15.59 -9.98 4.02
C ASP A 147 -15.85 -11.45 3.66
N GLU A 148 -16.90 -11.73 2.89
CA GLU A 148 -17.21 -13.09 2.40
C GLU A 148 -16.11 -13.63 1.47
N GLU A 149 -15.64 -12.82 0.51
CA GLU A 149 -14.54 -13.21 -0.39
C GLU A 149 -13.24 -13.48 0.38
N LEU A 150 -12.95 -12.67 1.39
CA LEU A 150 -11.79 -12.86 2.26
C LEU A 150 -11.93 -14.14 3.10
N ALA A 151 -13.11 -14.39 3.68
CA ALA A 151 -13.39 -15.59 4.47
C ALA A 151 -13.24 -16.86 3.63
N GLU A 152 -13.78 -16.88 2.42
CA GLU A 152 -13.67 -18.02 1.50
C GLU A 152 -12.22 -18.26 1.06
N GLU A 153 -11.45 -17.21 0.78
CA GLU A 153 -10.03 -17.34 0.46
C GLU A 153 -9.23 -17.92 1.63
N ILE A 154 -9.42 -17.40 2.84
CA ILE A 154 -8.74 -17.90 4.04
C ILE A 154 -9.09 -19.38 4.27
N ARG A 155 -10.38 -19.73 4.18
CA ARG A 155 -10.86 -21.10 4.39
C ARG A 155 -10.29 -22.05 3.35
N ARG A 156 -10.25 -21.64 2.08
CA ARG A 156 -9.75 -22.47 0.98
C ARG A 156 -8.23 -22.60 1.00
N ASP A 157 -7.50 -21.51 1.11
CA ASP A 157 -6.07 -21.48 0.79
C ASP A 157 -5.19 -21.68 2.03
N ILE A 158 -5.71 -21.40 3.23
CA ILE A 158 -4.95 -21.51 4.48
C ILE A 158 -5.46 -22.69 5.30
N ILE A 159 -6.75 -22.70 5.65
CA ILE A 159 -7.34 -23.73 6.52
C ILE A 159 -7.22 -25.11 5.86
N ARG A 160 -7.76 -25.30 4.66
CA ARG A 160 -7.70 -26.62 3.99
C ARG A 160 -6.28 -27.12 3.68
N HIS A 161 -5.33 -26.23 3.38
CA HIS A 161 -4.01 -26.63 2.87
C HIS A 161 -2.93 -26.71 3.95
N VAL A 162 -2.96 -25.83 4.96
CA VAL A 162 -1.92 -25.73 6.00
C VAL A 162 -2.26 -26.61 7.21
N PHE A 163 -3.56 -26.83 7.43
CA PHE A 163 -4.08 -27.47 8.64
C PHE A 163 -4.88 -28.73 8.30
N ALA A 164 -4.57 -29.39 7.18
CA ALA A 164 -5.23 -30.58 6.63
C ALA A 164 -5.38 -31.78 7.60
N VAL A 165 -4.85 -31.69 8.83
CA VAL A 165 -4.91 -32.72 9.88
C VAL A 165 -5.80 -32.29 11.06
N ALA A 166 -6.43 -31.11 11.05
CA ALA A 166 -6.98 -30.48 12.26
C ALA A 166 -8.42 -29.92 12.16
N HIS A 167 -9.27 -30.38 11.23
CA HIS A 167 -10.55 -29.71 10.96
C HIS A 167 -11.77 -30.60 10.95
N GLU A 168 -12.47 -30.64 12.08
CA GLU A 168 -13.92 -30.75 12.04
C GLU A 168 -14.61 -29.45 12.53
N ASP A 169 -13.96 -28.61 13.37
CA ASP A 169 -14.64 -27.49 14.05
C ASP A 169 -14.05 -26.08 13.85
N MET A 170 -13.14 -25.86 12.88
CA MET A 170 -12.55 -24.52 12.68
C MET A 170 -13.46 -23.62 11.85
N GLN A 171 -13.95 -22.54 12.45
CA GLN A 171 -14.73 -21.51 11.78
C GLN A 171 -13.85 -20.31 11.42
N VAL A 172 -14.16 -19.72 10.26
CA VAL A 172 -13.53 -18.48 9.78
C VAL A 172 -14.65 -17.51 9.46
N THR A 173 -14.64 -16.38 10.12
CA THR A 173 -15.46 -15.21 9.80
C THR A 173 -14.54 -14.02 9.53
N VAL A 174 -15.02 -13.05 8.77
CA VAL A 174 -14.33 -11.78 8.54
C VAL A 174 -15.34 -10.67 8.79
N GLU A 175 -14.91 -9.62 9.47
CA GLU A 175 -15.71 -8.42 9.69
C GLU A 175 -14.82 -7.19 9.52
N ASN A 176 -15.18 -6.28 8.61
CA ASN A 176 -14.40 -5.10 8.27
C ASN A 176 -12.93 -5.42 7.92
N GLY A 177 -12.71 -6.53 7.21
CA GLY A 177 -11.39 -7.03 6.84
C GLY A 177 -10.58 -7.67 7.99
N VAL A 178 -11.15 -7.80 9.20
CA VAL A 178 -10.51 -8.51 10.32
C VAL A 178 -11.00 -9.96 10.36
N ALA A 179 -10.09 -10.90 10.17
CA ALA A 179 -10.41 -12.32 10.18
C ALA A 179 -10.43 -12.88 11.61
N MET A 180 -11.53 -13.50 12.01
CA MET A 180 -11.63 -14.25 13.27
C MET A 180 -11.56 -15.75 12.96
N LEU A 181 -10.61 -16.43 13.59
CA LEU A 181 -10.52 -17.89 13.58
C LEU A 181 -10.97 -18.42 14.94
N SER A 182 -12.02 -19.24 14.95
CA SER A 182 -12.55 -19.84 16.17
C SER A 182 -12.73 -21.35 16.04
N GLY A 183 -12.67 -22.04 17.19
CA GLY A 183 -12.88 -23.50 17.25
C GLY A 183 -11.72 -24.25 17.90
N HIS A 184 -11.63 -25.56 17.64
CA HIS A 184 -10.61 -26.39 18.26
C HIS A 184 -9.31 -26.45 17.44
N MET A 185 -8.17 -26.12 18.05
CA MET A 185 -6.84 -26.31 17.46
C MET A 185 -6.08 -27.39 18.21
N SER A 186 -5.81 -28.51 17.55
CA SER A 186 -5.00 -29.61 18.10
C SER A 186 -3.55 -29.19 18.38
N ASN A 187 -3.04 -28.17 17.68
CA ASN A 187 -1.73 -27.60 17.92
C ASN A 187 -1.74 -26.06 17.90
N THR A 188 -1.78 -25.45 19.08
CA THR A 188 -1.76 -23.99 19.27
C THR A 188 -0.41 -23.35 18.92
N SER A 189 0.67 -24.12 18.76
CA SER A 189 1.97 -23.58 18.34
C SER A 189 1.97 -23.06 16.90
N LEU A 190 0.95 -23.40 16.10
CA LEU A 190 0.80 -22.94 14.71
C LEU A 190 0.13 -21.57 14.59
N ILE A 191 -0.43 -21.02 15.68
CA ILE A 191 -1.11 -19.72 15.67
C ILE A 191 -0.24 -18.61 15.06
N PRO A 192 1.07 -18.45 15.38
CA PRO A 192 1.90 -17.42 14.76
C PRO A 192 2.07 -17.61 13.25
N LEU A 193 2.15 -18.86 12.78
CA LEU A 193 2.24 -19.16 11.36
C LEU A 193 0.90 -18.88 10.66
N ALA A 194 -0.21 -19.29 11.26
CA ALA A 194 -1.57 -18.99 10.80
C ALA A 194 -1.74 -17.48 10.63
N ALA A 195 -1.41 -16.73 11.67
CA ALA A 195 -1.51 -15.27 11.70
C ALA A 195 -0.71 -14.65 10.55
N ARG A 196 0.53 -15.10 10.35
CA ARG A 196 1.39 -14.61 9.26
C ARG A 196 0.83 -14.93 7.88
N LEU A 197 0.26 -16.12 7.69
CA LEU A 197 -0.32 -16.53 6.41
C LEU A 197 -1.62 -15.79 6.11
N ILE A 198 -2.45 -15.54 7.12
CA ILE A 198 -3.73 -14.82 6.98
C ILE A 198 -3.49 -13.34 6.71
N ARG A 199 -2.57 -12.70 7.44
CA ARG A 199 -2.15 -11.31 7.16
C ARG A 199 -1.51 -11.13 5.78
N ALA A 200 -1.08 -12.21 5.14
CA ALA A 200 -0.56 -12.18 3.77
C ALA A 200 -1.65 -12.31 2.70
N VAL A 201 -2.92 -12.54 3.08
CA VAL A 201 -4.07 -12.41 2.17
C VAL A 201 -4.27 -10.93 1.89
N GLU A 202 -4.26 -10.56 0.63
CA GLU A 202 -4.46 -9.17 0.22
C GLU A 202 -5.90 -8.74 0.52
N GLY A 203 -6.05 -7.61 1.22
CA GLY A 203 -7.34 -7.11 1.72
C GLY A 203 -7.63 -7.46 3.17
N VAL A 204 -6.92 -8.42 3.77
CA VAL A 204 -7.00 -8.67 5.22
C VAL A 204 -6.28 -7.55 5.97
N VAL A 205 -6.97 -6.95 6.93
CA VAL A 205 -6.47 -5.88 7.81
C VAL A 205 -5.76 -6.49 9.01
N ASP A 206 -6.41 -7.44 9.68
CA ASP A 206 -5.89 -8.08 10.88
C ASP A 206 -6.47 -9.49 11.05
N VAL A 207 -5.95 -10.24 12.03
CA VAL A 207 -6.43 -11.56 12.39
C VAL A 207 -6.43 -11.77 13.89
N THR A 208 -7.54 -12.31 14.38
CA THR A 208 -7.79 -12.67 15.78
C THR A 208 -8.09 -14.16 15.90
N PHE A 209 -7.80 -14.72 17.06
CA PHE A 209 -7.95 -16.15 17.33
C PHE A 209 -8.75 -16.34 18.62
N ASP A 210 -9.84 -17.09 18.54
CA ASP A 210 -10.63 -17.59 19.67
C ASP A 210 -10.66 -19.12 19.61
N VAL A 211 -9.49 -19.71 19.89
CA VAL A 211 -9.26 -21.15 19.71
C VAL A 211 -9.03 -21.86 21.04
N THR A 212 -9.62 -23.05 21.18
CA THR A 212 -9.41 -23.94 22.32
C THR A 212 -8.44 -25.05 21.92
N GLY A 213 -7.48 -25.40 22.79
CA GLY A 213 -6.47 -26.41 22.48
C GLY A 213 -5.43 -26.57 23.58
N PRO A 214 -4.55 -27.59 23.50
CA PRO A 214 -3.48 -27.76 24.47
C PRO A 214 -2.60 -26.52 24.50
N THR A 215 -2.38 -25.96 25.69
CA THR A 215 -1.56 -24.77 25.90
C THR A 215 -0.12 -25.05 25.44
N PRO A 216 0.54 -24.14 24.71
CA PRO A 216 1.94 -24.34 24.35
C PRO A 216 2.77 -24.54 25.62
N VAL A 217 3.55 -25.62 25.67
CA VAL A 217 4.53 -25.88 26.74
C VAL A 217 5.57 -24.76 26.68
N GLY A 218 5.39 -23.73 27.49
CA GLY A 218 6.25 -22.54 27.50
C GLY A 218 5.67 -21.31 28.23
N ALA A 219 4.35 -21.23 28.42
CA ALA A 219 3.77 -20.17 29.25
C ALA A 219 3.87 -20.53 30.74
N ARG A 220 5.04 -20.29 31.36
CA ARG A 220 5.13 -20.31 32.83
C ARG A 220 4.31 -19.16 33.41
N SER A 221 3.41 -19.56 34.30
CA SER A 221 2.42 -18.77 35.01
C SER A 221 3.02 -17.61 35.81
N ALA A 222 2.52 -16.40 35.59
CA ALA A 222 2.48 -15.38 36.62
C ALA A 222 1.11 -15.46 37.30
N HIS A 223 1.00 -16.39 38.24
CA HIS A 223 -0.04 -16.37 39.29
C HIS A 223 0.68 -16.15 40.61
N THR A 224 0.81 -14.89 41.03
CA THR A 224 0.99 -14.57 42.43
C THR A 224 -0.38 -14.36 43.04
N SER A 225 -0.82 -15.43 43.69
CA SER A 225 -1.82 -15.54 44.73
C SER A 225 -2.09 -14.27 45.54
N SER A 226 -3.36 -13.86 45.61
CA SER A 226 -3.95 -13.36 46.85
C SER A 226 -4.19 -14.53 47.82
N PRO A 227 -4.18 -14.26 49.14
CA PRO A 227 -5.17 -14.86 50.00
C PRO A 227 -5.93 -13.79 50.79
N GLU A 228 -7.25 -13.99 50.85
CA GLU A 228 -8.17 -13.32 51.75
C GLU A 228 -8.08 -13.88 53.18
N ALA A 229 -8.58 -13.03 54.09
CA ALA A 229 -9.39 -13.35 55.26
C ALA A 229 -8.71 -13.55 56.64
N GLY A 230 -9.23 -12.78 57.60
CA GLY A 230 -9.51 -13.32 58.93
C GLY A 230 -9.16 -12.39 60.09
N ALA A 231 -10.18 -11.71 60.61
CA ALA A 231 -10.18 -10.92 61.83
C ALA A 231 -9.63 -11.65 63.07
N ASP A 232 -9.05 -10.92 64.03
CA ASP A 232 -9.66 -10.84 65.37
C ASP A 232 -9.15 -9.67 66.24
N LEU A 233 -10.02 -9.28 67.17
CA LEU A 233 -9.98 -8.15 68.10
C LEU A 233 -8.89 -8.25 69.18
N THR A 234 -8.37 -7.11 69.67
CA THR A 234 -8.33 -6.69 71.11
C THR A 234 -7.38 -5.52 71.41
N GLY A 235 -7.92 -4.42 71.96
CA GLY A 235 -7.48 -3.79 73.23
C GLY A 235 -6.20 -2.93 73.34
N ARG A 236 -6.41 -1.64 73.73
CA ARG A 236 -5.52 -0.70 74.47
C ARG A 236 -4.30 -0.16 73.71
N ALA A 237 -3.93 1.12 73.78
CA ALA A 237 -4.16 2.19 74.77
C ALA A 237 -4.36 3.56 74.10
#